data_AF-A0A3B9ZTE4-F1
#
_entry.id   AF-A0A3B9ZTE4-F1
#
_cell.length_a   1.000
_cell.length_b   1.000
_cell.length_c   1.000
_cell.angle_alpha   90.00
_cell.angle_beta   90.00
_cell.angle_gamma   90.00
#
_symmetry.space_group_name_H-M   'P 1'
#
loop_
_entity.id
_entity.type
_entity.pdbx_description
1 polymer ?
#
loop_
_entity_poly.entity_id
_entity_poly.type
_entity_poly.pdbx_seq_one_letter_code
_entity_poly.pdbx_strand_id
1 'polypeptide(L)'
;ADETEIEKSNIILVGETGTGKTLLARTIAKMLHVPFTIVDATVLTEAGYVGEDIESLLTRLLQVADYNVEAAERGIVFIDEIDKIARKG
;
A
#
# COMPACT_ATOMS: atom_id res chain seq x y z
N ALA A 1 -3.67 -9.92 32.49
CA ALA A 1 -2.66 -9.14 31.77
C ALA A 1 -3.40 -8.53 30.62
N ASP A 2 -3.51 -7.21 30.58
CA ASP A 2 -4.25 -6.50 29.54
C ASP A 2 -3.68 -6.90 28.17
N GLU A 3 -4.49 -7.54 27.34
CA GLU A 3 -4.18 -7.66 25.92
C GLU A 3 -4.22 -6.24 25.36
N THR A 4 -3.06 -5.61 25.26
CA THR A 4 -2.94 -4.32 24.58
C THR A 4 -3.50 -4.51 23.17
N GLU A 5 -4.67 -3.94 22.87
CA GLU A 5 -5.24 -3.94 21.52
C GLU A 5 -4.27 -3.17 20.59
N ILE A 6 -3.50 -3.90 19.80
CA ILE A 6 -2.64 -3.30 18.79
C ILE A 6 -3.50 -3.05 17.56
N GLU A 7 -3.96 -1.81 17.41
CA GLU A 7 -4.62 -1.37 16.19
C GLU A 7 -3.63 -1.32 15.02
N LYS A 8 -4.13 -1.55 13.79
CA LYS A 8 -3.32 -1.42 12.58
C LYS A 8 -2.75 -0.01 12.46
N SER A 9 -1.43 0.09 12.57
CA SER A 9 -0.69 1.34 12.46
C SER A 9 -0.33 1.64 11.01
N ASN A 10 -1.30 2.14 10.24
CA ASN A 10 -1.05 2.64 8.88
C ASN A 10 -0.25 3.96 8.94
N ILE A 11 0.58 4.22 7.93
CA ILE A 11 1.48 5.39 7.89
C ILE A 11 1.15 6.24 6.67
N ILE A 12 1.10 7.56 6.86
CA ILE A 12 1.04 8.54 5.77
C ILE A 12 2.41 9.19 5.62
N LEU A 13 2.99 9.14 4.41
CA LEU A 13 4.24 9.84 4.09
C LEU A 13 3.92 11.17 3.40
N VAL A 14 4.33 12.29 4.02
CA VAL A 14 4.13 13.64 3.48
C VAL A 14 5.46 14.23 3.05
N GLY A 15 5.48 14.82 1.85
CA GLY A 15 6.64 15.52 1.31
C GLY A 15 6.45 15.86 -0.16
N GLU A 16 7.24 16.80 -0.70
CA GLU A 16 7.17 17.20 -2.10
C GLU A 16 7.51 16.05 -3.07
N THR A 17 7.16 16.22 -4.34
CA THR A 17 7.57 15.29 -5.40
C THR A 17 9.10 15.23 -5.49
N GLY A 18 9.66 14.04 -5.70
CA GLY A 18 11.11 13.87 -5.82
C GLY A 18 11.89 13.76 -4.50
N THR A 19 11.22 13.87 -3.35
CA THR A 19 11.84 13.68 -2.01
C THR A 19 12.13 12.22 -1.64
N GLY A 20 11.79 11.27 -2.52
CA GLY A 20 12.15 9.86 -2.34
C GLY A 20 11.15 9.01 -1.53
N LYS A 21 9.90 9.44 -1.34
CA LYS A 21 8.86 8.67 -0.62
C LYS A 21 8.71 7.23 -1.12
N THR A 22 8.59 7.04 -2.44
CA THR A 22 8.51 5.72 -3.08
C THR A 22 9.79 4.89 -2.89
N LEU A 23 10.96 5.54 -2.87
CA LEU A 23 12.24 4.89 -2.60
C LEU A 23 12.34 4.44 -1.13
N LEU A 24 11.86 5.27 -0.20
CA LEU A 24 11.84 4.97 1.22
C LEU A 24 10.98 3.73 1.50
N ALA A 25 9.72 3.72 1.03
CA ALA A 25 8.81 2.60 1.23
C ALA A 25 9.39 1.27 0.69
N ARG A 26 9.93 1.30 -0.53
CA ARG A 26 10.59 0.13 -1.14
C ARG A 26 11.84 -0.31 -0.39
N THR A 27 12.62 0.63 0.14
CA THR A 27 13.82 0.31 0.94
C THR A 27 13.42 -0.35 2.25
N ILE A 28 12.39 0.16 2.95
CA ILE A 28 11.86 -0.45 4.16
C ILE A 28 11.41 -1.90 3.88
N ALA A 29 10.63 -2.13 2.83
CA ALA A 29 10.19 -3.48 2.48
C ALA A 29 11.36 -4.44 2.18
N LYS A 30 12.38 -3.97 1.46
CA LYS A 30 13.61 -4.74 1.20
C LYS A 30 14.38 -5.07 2.48
N MET A 31 14.49 -4.11 3.41
CA MET A 31 15.16 -4.31 4.69
C MET A 31 14.42 -5.30 5.60
N LEU A 32 13.09 -5.33 5.52
CA LEU A 32 12.24 -6.24 6.28
C LEU A 32 12.04 -7.60 5.61
N HIS A 33 12.49 -7.75 4.35
CA HIS A 33 12.29 -8.95 3.53
C HIS A 33 10.81 -9.37 3.41
N VAL A 34 9.91 -8.39 3.23
CA VAL A 34 8.47 -8.63 3.08
C VAL A 34 7.98 -8.35 1.65
N PRO A 35 6.89 -9.00 1.20
CA PRO A 35 6.26 -8.68 -0.07
C PRO A 35 5.89 -7.19 -0.16
N PHE A 36 6.01 -6.60 -1.34
CA PHE A 36 5.78 -5.18 -1.55
C PHE A 36 5.04 -4.93 -2.86
N THR A 37 3.98 -4.14 -2.80
CA THR A 37 3.26 -3.67 -3.98
C THR A 37 3.04 -2.16 -3.90
N ILE A 38 3.01 -1.51 -5.06
CA ILE A 38 2.70 -0.08 -5.20
C ILE A 38 1.47 0.06 -6.09
N VAL A 39 0.56 0.95 -5.69
CA VAL A 39 -0.58 1.38 -6.50
C VAL A 39 -0.65 2.90 -6.55
N ASP A 40 -1.22 3.43 -7.63
CA ASP A 40 -1.58 4.83 -7.74
C ASP A 40 -3.03 5.04 -7.27
N ALA A 41 -3.23 5.98 -6.34
CA ALA A 41 -4.53 6.26 -5.75
C ALA A 41 -5.56 6.78 -6.78
N THR A 42 -5.11 7.39 -7.89
CA THR A 42 -6.01 7.90 -8.94
C THR A 42 -6.88 6.81 -9.59
N VAL A 43 -6.45 5.55 -9.51
CA VAL A 43 -7.18 4.39 -10.03
C VAL A 43 -8.39 4.03 -9.16
N LEU A 44 -8.43 4.48 -7.89
CA LEU A 44 -9.44 4.08 -6.89
C LEU A 44 -10.70 4.97 -6.85
N THR A 45 -10.98 5.81 -7.86
CA THR A 45 -12.07 6.81 -7.77
C THR A 45 -13.49 6.25 -7.98
N GLU A 46 -14.44 6.86 -7.27
CA GLU A 46 -15.83 6.46 -6.97
C GLU A 46 -16.80 6.26 -8.17
N ALA A 47 -16.41 6.61 -9.39
CA ALA A 47 -17.23 6.35 -10.58
C ALA A 47 -16.89 4.96 -11.11
N GLY A 48 -17.60 3.96 -10.58
CA GLY A 48 -17.34 2.54 -10.81
C GLY A 48 -17.00 2.13 -12.24
N TYR A 49 -16.17 1.09 -12.32
CA TYR A 49 -16.00 0.18 -13.45
C TYR A 49 -14.95 0.48 -14.55
N VAL A 50 -13.94 1.33 -14.33
CA VAL A 50 -12.75 1.30 -15.21
C VAL A 50 -11.46 1.59 -14.43
N GLY A 51 -10.88 0.57 -13.79
CA GLY A 51 -9.57 0.66 -13.16
C GLY A 51 -9.41 -0.35 -12.03
N GLU A 52 -8.28 -1.06 -12.02
CA GLU A 52 -7.83 -2.06 -11.04
C GLU A 52 -8.55 -2.03 -9.67
N ASP A 53 -9.40 -3.03 -9.45
CA ASP A 53 -10.15 -3.28 -8.20
C ASP A 53 -9.22 -3.29 -6.97
N ILE A 54 -9.71 -2.91 -5.78
CA ILE A 54 -8.99 -3.10 -4.51
C ILE A 54 -8.54 -4.57 -4.38
N GLU A 55 -9.35 -5.51 -4.87
CA GLU A 55 -8.99 -6.93 -4.93
C GLU A 55 -7.76 -7.21 -5.81
N SER A 56 -7.57 -6.45 -6.89
CA SER A 56 -6.42 -6.62 -7.77
C SER A 56 -5.11 -6.22 -7.10
N LEU A 57 -5.14 -5.26 -6.18
CA LEU A 57 -3.98 -4.87 -5.39
C LEU A 57 -3.53 -5.99 -4.47
N LEU A 58 -4.48 -6.57 -3.73
CA LEU A 58 -4.20 -7.70 -2.83
C LEU A 58 -3.78 -8.93 -3.62
N THR A 59 -4.38 -9.16 -4.78
CA THR A 59 -3.97 -10.20 -5.73
C THR A 59 -2.52 -10.01 -6.17
N ARG A 60 -2.11 -8.77 -6.48
CA ARG A 60 -0.73 -8.46 -6.84
C ARG A 60 0.24 -8.66 -5.68
N LEU A 61 -0.14 -8.27 -4.46
CA LEU A 61 0.69 -8.53 -3.28
C LEU A 61 0.86 -10.03 -3.04
N LEU A 62 -0.21 -10.81 -3.20
CA LEU A 62 -0.19 -12.26 -3.07
C LEU A 62 0.67 -12.92 -4.17
N GLN A 63 0.62 -12.42 -5.40
CA GLN A 63 1.52 -12.85 -6.48
C GLN A 63 2.99 -12.59 -6.16
N VAL A 64 3.31 -11.39 -5.61
CA VAL A 64 4.68 -11.05 -5.17
C VAL A 64 5.11 -11.92 -3.98
N ALA A 65 4.17 -12.42 -3.20
CA ALA A 65 4.40 -13.35 -2.11
C ALA A 65 4.42 -14.82 -2.57
N ASP A 66 4.49 -15.11 -3.88
CA ASP A 66 4.42 -16.47 -4.45
C ASP A 66 3.19 -17.27 -3.96
N TYR A 67 2.06 -16.59 -3.82
CA TYR A 67 0.80 -17.11 -3.29
C TYR A 67 0.88 -17.61 -1.83
N ASN A 68 1.91 -17.22 -1.09
CA ASN A 68 2.01 -17.46 0.35
C ASN A 68 1.20 -16.41 1.14
N VAL A 69 0.10 -16.86 1.74
CA VAL A 69 -0.81 -16.01 2.52
C VAL A 69 -0.12 -15.41 3.76
N GLU A 70 0.61 -16.21 4.53
CA GLU A 70 1.30 -15.74 5.75
C GLU A 70 2.37 -14.67 5.42
N ALA A 71 3.04 -14.81 4.28
CA ALA A 71 3.99 -13.80 3.81
C ALA A 71 3.27 -12.52 3.34
N ALA A 72 2.15 -12.66 2.61
CA ALA A 72 1.35 -11.54 2.13
C ALA A 72 0.71 -10.74 3.28
N GLU A 73 0.29 -11.40 4.36
CA GLU A 73 -0.24 -10.75 5.58
C GLU A 73 0.77 -9.81 6.24
N ARG A 74 2.07 -10.08 6.06
CA ARG A 74 3.18 -9.22 6.52
C ARG A 74 3.68 -8.24 5.45
N GLY A 75 3.07 -8.28 4.26
CA GLY A 75 3.44 -7.46 3.12
C GLY A 75 3.10 -5.98 3.30
N ILE A 76 3.77 -5.14 2.51
CA ILE A 76 3.56 -3.70 2.51
C ILE A 76 2.84 -3.30 1.22
N VAL A 77 1.74 -2.57 1.40
CA VAL A 77 1.04 -1.87 0.32
C VAL A 77 1.40 -0.40 0.38
N PHE A 78 1.93 0.14 -0.70
CA PHE A 78 2.20 1.56 -0.83
C PHE A 78 1.23 2.21 -1.83
N ILE A 79 0.48 3.20 -1.35
CA ILE A 79 -0.48 3.97 -2.15
C ILE A 79 0.15 5.33 -2.44
N ASP A 80 0.50 5.59 -3.70
CA ASP A 80 1.07 6.88 -4.15
C ASP A 80 -0.04 7.82 -4.65
N GLU A 81 0.26 9.11 -4.83
CA GLU A 81 -0.68 10.12 -5.33
C GLU A 81 -2.00 10.29 -4.53
N ILE A 82 -1.99 9.99 -3.23
CA ILE A 82 -3.19 10.11 -2.38
C ILE A 82 -3.79 11.53 -2.35
N ASP A 83 -2.96 12.56 -2.57
CA ASP A 83 -3.37 13.96 -2.63
C ASP A 83 -4.32 14.26 -3.82
N LYS A 84 -4.29 13.43 -4.87
CA LYS A 84 -5.18 13.56 -6.03
C LYS A 84 -6.62 13.18 -5.72
N ILE A 85 -6.83 12.25 -4.79
CA ILE A 85 -8.19 11.88 -4.33
C ILE A 85 -8.76 12.99 -3.44
N ALA A 86 -7.94 13.57 -2.57
CA ALA A 86 -8.40 14.57 -1.58
C ALA A 86 -8.93 15.89 -2.20
N ARG A 87 -8.58 16.21 -3.45
CA ARG A 87 -9.03 17.44 -4.14
C ARG A 87 -10.40 17.33 -4.82
N LYS A 88 -11.06 16.16 -4.80
CA LYS A 88 -12.38 15.95 -5.42
C LYS A 88 -13.57 16.17 -4.47
N GLY A 89 -13.36 16.80 -3.32
CA GLY A 89 -14.41 17.23 -2.37
C GLY A 89 -14.73 18.71 -2.48
#